data_AF-A0A8S9WAI0-F1
#
_entry.id   AF-A0A8S9WAI0-F1
#
_cell.length_a   1.000
_cell.length_b   1.000
_cell.length_c   1.000
_cell.angle_alpha   90.00
_cell.angle_beta   90.00
_cell.angle_gamma   90.00
#
_symmetry.space_group_name_H-M   'P 1'
#
loop_
_entity.id
_entity.type
_entity.pdbx_description
1 polymer ?
#
loop_
_entity_poly.entity_id
_entity_poly.type
_entity_poly.pdbx_seq_one_letter_code
_entity_poly.pdbx_strand_id
1 'polypeptide(L)'
;QEELESLDEEGIKIIFLANPTKILGSKSVEGLECVRMELGPPDDAGRRRPVPVEGSEFVMDVDTVIPAIGQASDLQFLEGSGVDTPGGRRISTFEDGRTAVAGIFAGGDAVTGAKTVIEAIAAGKSAALSINEYLTGDKRAGFRVESEIDLEEREAREKSNLSRNYFTIKDIAPQERVEMPKIAAEERITNFEEEELGYDAKMAVEEANRCLSCRKCIGCGICAEVCPQDAIIYDQTEERLDLKVEKLIFAADMEENVPSVECQYSNVVTQIEFERMLSESGPYGGIIMRPSDGDIPREIAFIHVLDADVFMPIAFEFLVQAAKSANERDVDSCIFACELYEDTGDIESVKIRDIKVTELEETKNLRLQYVVEGETEEQEKEVDMVVLSVGFSLPKYVKKLGELVDVKQEEIESKMWGKPGKGLVEVEIVKTGKEGVFIAV
;
A
#
# COMPACT_ATOMS: atom_id res chain seq x y z
N GLN A 1 1.21 -13.65 25.60
CA GLN A 1 1.30 -15.07 26.01
C GLN A 1 2.70 -15.57 25.69
N GLU A 2 3.15 -15.38 24.45
CA GLU A 2 4.54 -15.63 24.01
C GLU A 2 5.59 -15.05 24.96
N GLU A 3 5.50 -13.79 25.40
CA GLU A 3 6.47 -13.23 26.36
C GLU A 3 6.54 -13.99 27.70
N LEU A 4 5.41 -14.47 28.23
CA LEU A 4 5.41 -15.23 29.48
C LEU A 4 6.04 -16.62 29.29
N GLU A 5 5.86 -17.21 28.11
CA GLU A 5 6.48 -18.47 27.72
C GLU A 5 7.99 -18.29 27.56
N SER A 6 8.45 -17.22 26.89
CA SER A 6 9.87 -16.87 26.78
C SER A 6 10.53 -16.67 28.16
N LEU A 7 9.86 -15.99 29.10
CA LEU A 7 10.37 -15.83 30.47
C LEU A 7 10.55 -17.19 31.18
N ASP A 8 9.65 -18.15 30.97
CA ASP A 8 9.75 -19.49 31.55
C ASP A 8 10.89 -20.30 30.91
N GLU A 9 11.03 -20.24 29.57
CA GLU A 9 12.12 -20.86 28.82
C GLU A 9 13.50 -20.35 29.28
N GLU A 10 13.60 -19.05 29.58
CA GLU A 10 14.83 -18.41 30.09
C GLU A 10 15.06 -18.66 31.59
N GLY A 11 14.13 -19.34 32.27
CA GLY A 11 14.23 -19.66 33.69
C GLY A 11 13.96 -18.46 34.62
N ILE A 12 13.29 -17.42 34.13
CA ILE A 12 12.95 -16.22 34.90
C ILE A 12 11.75 -16.54 35.81
N LYS A 13 11.97 -16.39 37.12
CA LYS A 13 10.95 -16.71 38.13
C LYS A 13 9.91 -15.60 38.24
N ILE A 14 8.70 -15.86 37.77
CA ILE A 14 7.56 -14.95 37.95
C ILE A 14 6.85 -15.26 39.26
N ILE A 15 6.80 -14.27 40.17
CA ILE A 15 6.09 -14.39 41.44
C ILE A 15 4.80 -13.57 41.37
N PHE A 16 3.72 -14.23 40.92
CA PHE A 16 2.40 -13.61 40.89
C PHE A 16 1.90 -13.28 42.29
N LEU A 17 1.01 -12.27 42.35
CA LEU A 17 0.34 -11.84 43.57
C LEU A 17 1.30 -11.61 44.74
N ALA A 18 2.41 -10.92 44.46
CA ALA A 18 3.35 -10.46 45.45
C ALA A 18 3.47 -8.94 45.34
N ASN A 19 3.23 -8.22 46.43
CA ASN A 19 3.39 -6.77 46.47
C ASN A 19 4.64 -6.40 47.29
N PRO A 20 5.61 -5.67 46.71
CA PRO A 20 6.77 -5.20 47.48
C PRO A 20 6.34 -4.19 48.55
N THR A 21 6.76 -4.42 49.79
CA THR A 21 6.47 -3.54 50.94
C THR A 21 7.68 -2.72 51.35
N LYS A 22 8.88 -3.27 51.22
CA LYS A 22 10.11 -2.61 51.69
C LYS A 22 11.36 -3.15 51.00
N ILE A 23 12.25 -2.25 50.61
CA ILE A 23 13.62 -2.61 50.19
C ILE A 23 14.49 -2.69 51.45
N LEU A 24 15.18 -3.81 51.63
CA LEU A 24 16.08 -4.05 52.77
C LEU A 24 17.52 -3.69 52.40
N GLY A 25 18.27 -3.25 53.41
CA GLY A 25 19.67 -2.84 53.27
C GLY A 25 19.91 -1.40 53.70
N SER A 26 21.17 -1.06 53.93
CA SER A 26 21.58 0.26 54.46
C SER A 26 22.18 1.17 53.40
N LYS A 27 23.12 0.64 52.60
CA LYS A 27 23.81 1.35 51.52
C LYS A 27 23.64 0.68 50.16
N SER A 28 23.37 -0.61 50.17
CA SER A 28 23.08 -1.47 49.01
C SER A 28 21.82 -2.27 49.31
N VAL A 29 21.15 -2.76 48.27
CA VAL A 29 20.03 -3.67 48.44
C VAL A 29 20.57 -5.00 48.98
N GLU A 30 19.93 -5.50 50.05
CA GLU A 30 20.24 -6.79 50.68
C GLU A 30 19.02 -7.74 50.65
N GLY A 31 17.89 -7.26 50.12
CA GLY A 31 16.68 -8.04 49.91
C GLY A 31 15.46 -7.17 49.64
N LEU A 32 14.37 -7.82 49.24
CA LEU A 32 13.08 -7.18 48.99
C LEU A 32 12.01 -7.87 49.83
N GLU A 33 11.44 -7.15 50.79
CA GLU A 33 10.29 -7.60 51.55
C GLU A 33 9.03 -7.44 50.70
N CYS A 34 8.25 -8.51 50.61
CA CYS A 34 7.02 -8.61 49.87
C CYS A 34 5.93 -9.21 50.76
N VAL A 35 4.67 -8.89 50.45
CA VAL A 35 3.48 -9.55 51.03
C VAL A 35 2.73 -10.30 49.95
N ARG A 36 2.13 -11.45 50.28
CA ARG A 36 1.24 -12.15 49.32
C ARG A 36 -0.06 -11.38 49.19
N MET A 37 -0.59 -11.40 47.98
CA MET A 37 -1.86 -10.80 47.63
C MET A 37 -2.85 -11.90 47.27
N GLU A 38 -4.13 -11.64 47.46
CA GLU A 38 -5.23 -12.43 46.89
C GLU A 38 -6.17 -11.52 46.11
N LEU A 39 -6.89 -12.09 45.13
CA LEU A 39 -7.87 -11.33 44.38
C LEU A 39 -9.17 -11.23 45.19
N GLY A 40 -9.51 -10.01 45.60
CA GLY A 40 -10.78 -9.71 46.25
C GLY A 40 -11.99 -9.93 45.32
N PRO A 41 -13.21 -9.66 45.83
CA PRO A 41 -14.41 -9.75 45.00
C PRO A 41 -14.33 -8.79 43.81
N PRO A 42 -14.93 -9.15 42.66
CA PRO A 42 -15.05 -8.25 41.53
C PRO A 42 -15.87 -7.02 41.93
N ASP A 43 -15.45 -5.85 41.47
CA ASP A 43 -16.26 -4.64 41.52
C ASP A 43 -17.37 -4.65 40.45
N ASP A 44 -18.16 -3.58 40.37
CA ASP A 44 -19.28 -3.46 39.42
C ASP A 44 -18.83 -3.55 37.95
N ALA A 45 -17.53 -3.34 37.65
CA ALA A 45 -16.93 -3.49 36.33
C ALA A 45 -16.28 -4.88 36.13
N GLY A 46 -16.46 -5.81 37.06
CA GLY A 46 -15.86 -7.15 37.03
C GLY A 46 -14.38 -7.18 37.44
N ARG A 47 -13.76 -6.03 37.75
CA ARG A 47 -12.34 -5.94 38.10
C ARG A 47 -12.13 -6.40 39.54
N ARG A 48 -11.22 -7.36 39.73
CA ARG A 48 -10.80 -7.79 41.07
C ARG A 48 -9.61 -6.96 41.54
N ARG A 49 -9.71 -6.41 42.75
CA ARG A 49 -8.59 -5.69 43.38
C ARG A 49 -7.73 -6.65 44.19
N PRO A 50 -6.39 -6.55 44.11
CA PRO A 50 -5.52 -7.33 44.98
C PRO A 50 -5.64 -6.83 46.43
N VAL A 51 -5.76 -7.76 47.37
CA VAL A 51 -5.84 -7.50 48.82
C VAL A 51 -4.68 -8.23 49.51
N PRO A 52 -3.94 -7.59 50.43
CA PRO A 52 -2.88 -8.26 51.17
C PRO A 52 -3.42 -9.40 52.02
N VAL A 53 -2.72 -10.54 52.01
CA VAL A 53 -2.97 -11.65 52.93
C VAL A 53 -2.16 -11.38 54.20
N GLU A 54 -2.82 -11.09 55.31
CA GLU A 54 -2.15 -10.77 56.58
C GLU A 54 -1.23 -11.92 57.05
N GLY A 55 -0.02 -11.60 57.51
CA GLY A 55 0.94 -12.59 58.01
C GLY A 55 1.66 -13.40 56.93
N SER A 56 1.54 -12.99 55.66
CA SER A 56 2.15 -13.66 54.50
C SER A 56 3.44 -12.99 54.01
N GLU A 57 4.03 -12.12 54.84
CA GLU A 57 5.26 -11.40 54.51
C GLU A 57 6.43 -12.37 54.29
N PHE A 58 7.20 -12.12 53.24
CA PHE A 58 8.39 -12.89 52.91
C PHE A 58 9.47 -11.98 52.34
N VAL A 59 10.73 -12.40 52.50
CA VAL A 59 11.89 -11.66 51.98
C VAL A 59 12.45 -12.42 50.78
N MET A 60 12.60 -11.71 49.67
CA MET A 60 13.34 -12.17 48.50
C MET A 60 14.81 -11.76 48.62
N ASP A 61 15.70 -12.72 48.43
CA ASP A 61 17.14 -12.49 48.40
C ASP A 61 17.53 -11.92 47.02
N VAL A 62 17.77 -10.61 46.97
CA VAL A 62 18.10 -9.85 45.76
C VAL A 62 19.11 -8.75 46.12
N ASP A 63 20.04 -8.46 45.20
CA ASP A 63 21.06 -7.41 45.35
C ASP A 63 20.74 -6.15 44.53
N THR A 64 19.75 -6.23 43.64
CA THR A 64 19.37 -5.19 42.69
C THR A 64 17.85 -5.17 42.55
N VAL A 65 17.26 -3.98 42.66
CA VAL A 65 15.83 -3.76 42.41
C VAL A 65 15.70 -2.74 41.28
N ILE A 66 15.05 -3.13 40.18
CA ILE A 66 14.75 -2.25 39.05
C ILE A 66 13.27 -1.84 39.16
N PRO A 67 12.97 -0.59 39.56
CA PRO A 67 11.59 -0.15 39.70
C PRO A 67 10.95 0.05 38.32
N ALA A 68 9.98 -0.82 37.99
CA ALA A 68 9.18 -0.77 36.77
C ALA A 68 7.69 -0.47 37.08
N ILE A 69 7.43 0.60 37.83
CA ILE A 69 6.10 0.96 38.36
C ILE A 69 5.23 1.78 37.39
N GLY A 70 5.67 1.89 36.13
CA GLY A 70 5.01 2.67 35.08
C GLY A 70 5.66 4.04 34.84
N GLN A 71 4.99 4.84 34.02
CA GLN A 71 5.44 6.15 33.55
C GLN A 71 4.30 7.17 33.62
N ALA A 72 4.65 8.45 33.67
CA ALA A 72 3.71 9.56 33.59
C ALA A 72 4.32 10.68 32.74
N SER A 73 3.48 11.43 32.02
CA SER A 73 3.92 12.57 31.23
C SER A 73 4.40 13.71 32.13
N ASP A 74 5.52 14.33 31.77
CA ASP A 74 5.94 15.60 32.37
C ASP A 74 5.18 16.74 31.68
N LEU A 75 4.25 17.36 32.41
CA LEU A 75 3.35 18.40 31.90
C LEU A 75 3.64 19.79 32.49
N GLN A 76 4.77 19.97 33.18
CA GLN A 76 5.08 21.25 33.83
C GLN A 76 5.16 22.43 32.84
N PHE A 77 5.54 22.18 31.60
CA PHE A 77 5.60 23.19 30.55
C PHE A 77 4.24 23.79 30.16
N LEU A 78 3.12 23.17 30.58
CA LEU A 78 1.77 23.66 30.35
C LEU A 78 1.27 24.58 31.48
N GLU A 79 2.04 24.81 32.54
CA GLU A 79 1.65 25.73 33.61
C GLU A 79 1.36 27.14 33.06
N GLY A 80 0.18 27.68 33.40
CA GLY A 80 -0.27 28.99 32.92
C GLY A 80 -0.87 29.01 31.51
N SER A 81 -0.87 27.89 30.77
CA SER A 81 -1.48 27.80 29.44
C SER A 81 -3.02 27.77 29.45
N GLY A 82 -3.62 27.39 30.58
CA GLY A 82 -5.06 27.16 30.71
C GLY A 82 -5.53 25.79 30.20
N VAL A 83 -4.61 24.94 29.72
CA VAL A 83 -4.90 23.56 29.30
C VAL A 83 -5.23 22.70 30.51
N ASP A 84 -6.35 21.97 30.44
CA ASP A 84 -6.75 21.06 31.50
C ASP A 84 -5.88 19.79 31.51
N THR A 85 -5.35 19.46 32.68
CA THR A 85 -4.44 18.33 32.91
C THR A 85 -4.87 17.55 34.16
N PRO A 86 -5.92 16.72 34.05
CA PRO A 86 -6.56 16.09 35.21
C PRO A 86 -5.56 15.19 35.95
N GLY A 87 -5.31 15.56 37.21
CA GLY A 87 -4.35 14.87 38.08
C GLY A 87 -2.88 15.00 37.64
N GLY A 88 -2.56 15.92 36.71
CA GLY A 88 -1.20 16.21 36.25
C GLY A 88 -0.53 15.06 35.47
N ARG A 89 -1.32 14.12 34.95
CA ARG A 89 -0.79 12.90 34.30
C ARG A 89 -1.08 12.80 32.81
N ARG A 90 -2.12 13.49 32.35
CA ARG A 90 -2.60 13.47 30.96
C ARG A 90 -3.11 14.86 30.58
N ILE A 91 -3.14 15.14 29.29
CA ILE A 91 -3.72 16.33 28.68
C ILE A 91 -5.16 16.01 28.28
N SER A 92 -6.12 16.83 28.70
CA SER A 92 -7.52 16.70 28.27
C SER A 92 -7.68 17.22 26.84
N THR A 93 -8.23 16.39 25.96
CA THR A 93 -8.61 16.76 24.59
C THR A 93 -10.02 16.30 24.25
N PHE A 94 -10.59 16.88 23.20
CA PHE A 94 -11.68 16.30 22.45
C PHE A 94 -11.18 15.12 21.59
N GLU A 95 -12.10 14.39 20.95
CA GLU A 95 -11.77 13.23 20.09
C GLU A 95 -10.84 13.59 18.92
N ASP A 96 -10.92 14.83 18.43
CA ASP A 96 -10.11 15.34 17.32
C ASP A 96 -8.72 15.86 17.76
N GLY A 97 -8.36 15.71 19.04
CA GLY A 97 -7.08 16.14 19.61
C GLY A 97 -7.02 17.63 19.97
N ARG A 98 -8.10 18.40 19.83
CA ARG A 98 -8.17 19.79 20.32
C ARG A 98 -8.23 19.84 21.84
N THR A 99 -7.56 20.82 22.43
CA THR A 99 -7.77 21.14 23.86
C THR A 99 -8.89 22.19 24.01
N ALA A 100 -9.29 22.48 25.25
CA ALA A 100 -10.20 23.59 25.53
C ALA A 100 -9.59 24.97 25.22
N VAL A 101 -8.27 25.06 25.03
CA VAL A 101 -7.58 26.31 24.69
C VAL A 101 -7.36 26.37 23.18
N ALA A 102 -7.91 27.42 22.55
CA ALA A 102 -7.78 27.62 21.11
C ALA A 102 -6.31 27.71 20.68
N GLY A 103 -5.97 26.99 19.60
CA GLY A 103 -4.61 26.94 19.08
C GLY A 103 -3.68 25.93 19.78
N ILE A 104 -4.16 25.22 20.82
CA ILE A 104 -3.40 24.15 21.48
C ILE A 104 -4.07 22.80 21.22
N PHE A 105 -3.26 21.84 20.76
CA PHE A 105 -3.66 20.49 20.38
C PHE A 105 -2.73 19.49 21.07
N ALA A 106 -3.22 18.27 21.30
CA ALA A 106 -2.41 17.18 21.83
C ALA A 106 -2.87 15.84 21.24
N GLY A 107 -1.92 14.91 21.10
CA GLY A 107 -2.16 13.55 20.63
C GLY A 107 -1.10 12.60 21.18
N GLY A 108 -1.34 11.29 21.06
CA GLY A 108 -0.47 10.24 21.59
C GLY A 108 -0.66 9.95 23.08
N ASP A 109 0.34 9.32 23.70
CA ASP A 109 0.28 8.82 25.08
C ASP A 109 0.03 9.90 26.14
N ALA A 110 0.44 11.15 25.87
CA ALA A 110 0.15 12.27 26.76
C ALA A 110 -1.37 12.53 26.90
N VAL A 111 -2.18 12.04 25.96
CA VAL A 111 -3.64 12.10 25.97
C VAL A 111 -4.23 10.76 26.40
N THR A 112 -3.83 9.66 25.76
CA THR A 112 -4.45 8.34 25.94
C THR A 112 -3.96 7.59 27.18
N GLY A 113 -2.79 7.95 27.70
CA GLY A 113 -1.98 7.10 28.58
C GLY A 113 -1.17 6.08 27.79
N ALA A 114 -0.32 5.31 28.49
CA ALA A 114 0.52 4.27 27.89
C ALA A 114 -0.33 3.17 27.25
N LYS A 115 -0.52 3.30 25.94
CA LYS A 115 -1.34 2.45 25.10
C LYS A 115 -0.44 1.75 24.06
N THR A 116 -1.03 1.06 23.10
CA THR A 116 -0.23 0.50 21.99
C THR A 116 0.33 1.62 21.10
N VAL A 117 1.46 1.35 20.43
CA VAL A 117 2.07 2.29 19.48
C VAL A 117 1.08 2.71 18.38
N ILE A 118 0.21 1.79 17.95
CA ILE A 118 -0.80 2.04 16.92
C ILE A 118 -1.82 3.08 17.40
N GLU A 119 -2.29 2.97 18.65
CA GLU A 119 -3.22 3.95 19.23
C GLU A 119 -2.56 5.33 19.37
N ALA A 120 -1.27 5.38 19.73
CA ALA A 120 -0.53 6.63 19.80
C ALA A 120 -0.39 7.29 18.42
N ILE A 121 -0.10 6.51 17.36
CA ILE A 121 -0.06 7.00 15.98
C ILE A 121 -1.43 7.53 15.53
N ALA A 122 -2.50 6.81 15.85
CA ALA A 122 -3.86 7.23 15.49
C ALA A 122 -4.25 8.56 16.16
N ALA A 123 -3.94 8.72 17.44
CA ALA A 123 -4.16 9.96 18.18
C ALA A 123 -3.31 11.12 17.61
N GLY A 124 -2.06 10.85 17.26
CA GLY A 124 -1.18 11.85 16.62
C GLY A 124 -1.69 12.32 15.26
N LYS A 125 -2.15 11.39 14.41
CA LYS A 125 -2.77 11.73 13.11
C LYS A 125 -4.02 12.58 13.27
N SER A 126 -4.87 12.26 14.24
CA SER A 126 -6.09 13.01 14.52
C SER A 126 -5.77 14.46 14.93
N ALA A 127 -4.82 14.65 15.85
CA ALA A 127 -4.36 15.98 16.25
C ALA A 127 -3.73 16.77 15.09
N ALA A 128 -2.93 16.12 14.22
CA ALA A 128 -2.30 16.76 13.07
C ALA A 128 -3.32 17.30 12.05
N LEU A 129 -4.40 16.56 11.80
CA LEU A 129 -5.49 17.00 10.94
C LEU A 129 -6.19 18.24 11.53
N SER A 130 -6.48 18.21 12.83
CA SER A 130 -7.07 19.34 13.54
C SER A 130 -6.19 20.59 13.52
N ILE A 131 -4.86 20.43 13.60
CA ILE A 131 -3.90 21.52 13.44
C ILE A 131 -3.97 22.10 12.02
N ASN A 132 -3.97 21.24 11.00
CA ASN A 132 -4.05 21.69 9.60
C ASN A 132 -5.33 22.49 9.35
N GLU A 133 -6.50 21.98 9.78
CA GLU A 133 -7.77 22.70 9.67
C GLU A 133 -7.73 24.07 10.35
N TYR A 134 -7.11 24.15 11.54
CA TYR A 134 -7.00 25.40 12.29
C TYR A 134 -6.11 26.43 11.59
N LEU A 135 -5.04 25.99 10.91
CA LEU A 135 -4.11 26.86 10.21
C LEU A 135 -4.62 27.32 8.84
N THR A 136 -5.28 26.44 8.09
CA THR A 136 -5.72 26.74 6.71
C THR A 136 -7.16 27.26 6.64
N GLY A 137 -7.99 26.95 7.63
CA GLY A 137 -9.44 27.20 7.57
C GLY A 137 -10.21 26.22 6.68
N ASP A 138 -9.53 25.31 5.98
CA ASP A 138 -10.14 24.28 5.16
C ASP A 138 -10.64 23.14 6.05
N LYS A 139 -11.96 23.07 6.24
CA LYS A 139 -12.62 21.93 6.87
C LYS A 139 -12.59 20.76 5.89
N ARG A 140 -11.62 19.85 6.01
CA ARG A 140 -11.74 18.56 5.31
C ARG A 140 -12.92 17.80 5.92
N ALA A 141 -13.75 17.19 5.07
CA ALA A 141 -14.85 16.36 5.54
C ALA A 141 -14.27 15.28 6.47
N GLY A 142 -14.78 15.23 7.71
CA GLY A 142 -14.12 14.66 8.87
C GLY A 142 -13.45 13.30 8.63
N PHE A 143 -12.18 13.21 9.02
CA PHE A 143 -11.56 11.92 9.31
C PHE A 143 -12.25 11.36 10.56
N ARG A 144 -13.26 10.51 10.36
CA ARG A 144 -13.80 9.67 11.42
C ARG A 144 -12.83 8.52 11.61
N VAL A 145 -12.19 8.44 12.76
CA VAL A 145 -11.67 7.16 13.22
C VAL A 145 -12.90 6.31 13.50
N GLU A 146 -13.20 5.34 12.63
CA GLU A 146 -14.16 4.27 12.94
C GLU A 146 -13.59 3.46 14.13
N SER A 147 -13.72 3.95 15.35
CA SER A 147 -13.24 3.23 16.54
C SER A 147 -14.28 3.05 17.63
N GLU A 148 -15.55 2.96 17.27
CA GLU A 148 -16.53 2.29 18.12
C GLU A 148 -17.21 1.20 17.28
N ILE A 149 -16.45 0.13 17.00
CA ILE A 149 -17.07 -1.14 16.67
C ILE A 149 -17.78 -1.56 17.95
N ASP A 150 -19.11 -1.45 17.97
CA ASP A 150 -19.95 -2.01 19.01
C ASP A 150 -19.72 -3.54 19.03
N LEU A 151 -18.96 -3.99 20.02
CA LEU A 151 -18.58 -5.38 20.17
C LEU A 151 -19.80 -6.26 20.47
N GLU A 152 -20.84 -5.72 21.11
CA GLU A 152 -22.08 -6.45 21.36
C GLU A 152 -22.90 -6.59 20.07
N GLU A 153 -22.91 -5.56 19.22
CA GLU A 153 -23.53 -5.63 17.90
C GLU A 153 -22.76 -6.58 16.96
N ARG A 154 -21.43 -6.59 17.03
CA ARG A 154 -20.57 -7.53 16.29
C ARG A 154 -20.79 -8.98 16.73
N GLU A 155 -20.84 -9.26 18.03
CA GLU A 155 -21.11 -10.61 18.54
C GLU A 155 -22.54 -11.07 18.22
N ALA A 156 -23.52 -10.15 18.19
CA ALA A 156 -24.88 -10.44 17.77
C ALA A 156 -24.97 -10.79 16.28
N ARG A 157 -24.22 -10.06 15.42
CA ARG A 157 -24.13 -10.30 13.96
C ARG A 157 -23.36 -11.59 13.62
N GLU A 158 -22.30 -11.91 14.37
CA GLU A 158 -21.56 -13.18 14.22
C GLU A 158 -22.45 -14.40 14.55
N LYS A 159 -23.40 -14.26 15.49
CA LYS A 159 -24.37 -15.31 15.83
C LYS A 159 -25.53 -15.41 14.83
N SER A 160 -25.88 -14.34 14.12
CA SER A 160 -27.00 -14.33 13.15
C SER A 160 -26.60 -14.68 11.71
N ASN A 161 -25.32 -14.54 11.35
CA ASN A 161 -24.85 -14.74 9.98
C ASN A 161 -24.49 -16.21 9.71
N LEU A 162 -25.53 -17.00 9.44
CA LEU A 162 -25.44 -18.25 8.69
C LEU A 162 -24.86 -17.99 7.30
N SER A 163 -23.53 -17.95 7.25
CA SER A 163 -22.72 -18.11 6.06
C SER A 163 -23.15 -19.36 5.30
N ARG A 164 -23.62 -19.19 4.06
CA ARG A 164 -23.58 -20.29 3.10
C ARG A 164 -23.55 -19.80 1.67
N ASN A 165 -22.35 -20.00 1.11
CA ASN A 165 -22.04 -20.19 -0.30
C ASN A 165 -21.84 -18.94 -1.15
N TYR A 166 -20.59 -18.47 -1.20
CA TYR A 166 -19.79 -18.36 -2.44
C TYR A 166 -18.31 -18.49 -2.02
N PHE A 167 -17.69 -19.64 -2.30
CA PHE A 167 -16.43 -20.15 -1.70
C PHE A 167 -16.46 -20.40 -0.19
N THR A 168 -16.59 -21.67 0.20
CA THR A 168 -16.50 -22.06 1.61
C THR A 168 -15.05 -21.98 2.07
N ILE A 169 -14.76 -21.08 3.02
CA ILE A 169 -13.55 -21.16 3.88
C ILE A 169 -13.40 -22.57 4.50
N LYS A 170 -14.50 -23.35 4.59
CA LYS A 170 -14.49 -24.78 4.99
C LYS A 170 -13.66 -25.70 4.09
N ASP A 171 -13.38 -25.33 2.85
CA ASP A 171 -12.58 -26.13 1.92
C ASP A 171 -11.08 -25.76 1.97
N ILE A 172 -10.73 -24.68 2.69
CA ILE A 172 -9.36 -24.37 3.05
C ILE A 172 -9.13 -24.99 4.43
N ALA A 173 -8.36 -26.08 4.47
CA ALA A 173 -7.96 -26.65 5.75
C ALA A 173 -7.25 -25.56 6.56
N PRO A 174 -7.65 -25.30 7.83
CA PRO A 174 -6.89 -24.42 8.70
C PRO A 174 -5.43 -24.88 8.70
N GLN A 175 -4.55 -24.03 8.20
CA GLN A 175 -3.13 -24.27 8.28
C GLN A 175 -2.62 -23.58 9.53
N GLU A 176 -1.76 -24.28 10.28
CA GLU A 176 -1.08 -23.68 11.41
C GLU A 176 -0.18 -22.55 10.92
N ARG A 177 0.02 -21.54 11.77
CA ARG A 177 1.00 -20.49 11.50
C ARG A 177 2.37 -21.14 11.43
N VAL A 178 3.20 -20.74 10.47
CA VAL A 178 4.60 -21.14 10.46
C VAL A 178 5.26 -20.52 11.68
N GLU A 179 5.76 -21.32 12.62
CA GLU A 179 6.40 -20.79 13.83
C GLU A 179 7.60 -19.91 13.45
N MET A 180 7.69 -18.73 14.08
CA MET A 180 8.82 -17.82 13.89
C MET A 180 10.09 -18.51 14.41
N PRO A 181 11.13 -18.68 13.57
CA PRO A 181 12.41 -19.18 14.04
C PRO A 181 12.96 -18.26 15.11
N LYS A 182 13.35 -18.84 16.25
CA LYS A 182 13.91 -18.12 17.38
C LYS A 182 15.26 -18.69 17.77
N ILE A 183 16.10 -17.83 18.35
CA ILE A 183 17.33 -18.28 19.03
C ILE A 183 16.95 -19.19 20.21
N ALA A 184 17.80 -20.16 20.56
CA ALA A 184 17.57 -21.02 21.73
C ALA A 184 17.68 -20.23 23.04
N ALA A 185 16.89 -20.57 24.06
CA ALA A 185 16.85 -19.83 25.32
C ALA A 185 18.23 -19.75 26.01
N GLU A 186 19.06 -20.80 25.90
CA GLU A 186 20.42 -20.82 26.46
C GLU A 186 21.34 -19.77 25.82
N GLU A 187 21.08 -19.40 24.56
CA GLU A 187 21.80 -18.35 23.87
C GLU A 187 21.20 -16.97 24.19
N ARG A 188 19.86 -16.84 24.22
CA ARG A 188 19.14 -15.58 24.53
C ARG A 188 19.63 -14.94 25.84
N ILE A 189 19.83 -15.74 26.88
CA ILE A 189 20.26 -15.24 28.20
C ILE A 189 21.71 -14.74 28.27
N THR A 190 22.50 -14.89 27.20
CA THR A 190 23.94 -14.57 27.19
C THR A 190 24.31 -13.37 26.33
N ASN A 191 23.38 -12.84 25.53
CA ASN A 191 23.64 -11.77 24.57
C ASN A 191 22.42 -10.85 24.40
N PHE A 192 22.53 -9.89 23.47
CA PHE A 192 21.45 -8.95 23.11
C PHE A 192 21.12 -9.06 21.60
N GLU A 193 21.40 -10.21 21.00
CA GLU A 193 21.04 -10.48 19.61
C GLU A 193 19.51 -10.62 19.48
N GLU A 194 19.00 -10.40 18.27
CA GLU A 194 17.57 -10.44 17.98
C GLU A 194 17.00 -11.86 18.21
N GLU A 195 15.97 -11.98 19.07
CA GLU A 195 15.35 -13.29 19.38
C GLU A 195 14.71 -13.92 18.13
N GLU A 196 13.98 -13.11 17.35
CA GLU A 196 13.27 -13.54 16.15
C GLU A 196 14.21 -13.50 14.94
N LEU A 197 14.51 -14.66 14.36
CA LEU A 197 15.46 -14.77 13.25
C LEU A 197 14.82 -14.50 11.87
N GLY A 198 13.51 -14.25 11.84
CA GLY A 198 12.73 -14.10 10.62
C GLY A 198 12.53 -15.41 9.87
N TYR A 199 11.73 -15.34 8.80
CA TYR A 199 11.50 -16.48 7.91
C TYR A 199 12.57 -16.56 6.83
N ASP A 200 13.02 -17.79 6.54
CA ASP A 200 13.71 -18.04 5.28
C ASP A 200 12.74 -17.93 4.09
N ALA A 201 13.27 -17.89 2.86
CA ALA A 201 12.46 -17.71 1.66
C ALA A 201 11.36 -18.78 1.50
N LYS A 202 11.59 -20.01 1.97
CA LYS A 202 10.62 -21.10 1.86
C LYS A 202 9.52 -20.93 2.91
N MET A 203 9.89 -20.66 4.16
CA MET A 203 8.97 -20.39 5.26
C MET A 203 8.11 -19.15 4.96
N ALA A 204 8.70 -18.10 4.39
CA ALA A 204 7.98 -16.90 3.98
C ALA A 204 6.93 -17.20 2.89
N VAL A 205 7.26 -18.02 1.90
CA VAL A 205 6.31 -18.46 0.88
C VAL A 205 5.21 -19.35 1.48
N GLU A 206 5.55 -20.22 2.41
CA GLU A 206 4.58 -21.08 3.12
C GLU A 206 3.61 -20.24 3.97
N GLU A 207 4.14 -19.30 4.75
CA GLU A 207 3.38 -18.32 5.53
C GLU A 207 2.47 -17.47 4.63
N ALA A 208 3.00 -16.97 3.51
CA ALA A 208 2.25 -16.19 2.55
C ALA A 208 1.16 -17.01 1.85
N ASN A 209 1.33 -18.32 1.66
CA ASN A 209 0.29 -19.20 1.12
C ASN A 209 -0.83 -19.47 2.13
N ARG A 210 -0.63 -19.22 3.44
CA ARG A 210 -1.74 -19.15 4.41
C ARG A 210 -2.61 -17.89 4.20
N CYS A 211 -2.12 -16.87 3.48
CA CYS A 211 -2.86 -15.63 3.26
C CYS A 211 -4.14 -15.86 2.44
N LEU A 212 -5.29 -15.39 2.95
CA LEU A 212 -6.60 -15.49 2.30
C LEU A 212 -6.80 -14.56 1.08
N SER A 213 -5.71 -14.14 0.40
CA SER A 213 -5.70 -13.36 -0.86
C SER A 213 -6.70 -12.20 -0.96
N CYS A 214 -6.28 -10.98 -0.58
CA CYS A 214 -7.14 -9.77 -0.60
C CYS A 214 -7.42 -9.15 -1.99
N ARG A 215 -6.92 -9.71 -3.10
CA ARG A 215 -7.10 -9.14 -4.46
C ARG A 215 -8.25 -9.75 -5.27
N LYS A 216 -8.94 -10.74 -4.73
CA LYS A 216 -10.24 -11.23 -5.24
C LYS A 216 -11.30 -11.01 -4.17
N CYS A 217 -12.56 -10.84 -4.56
CA CYS A 217 -13.65 -10.77 -3.58
C CYS A 217 -13.62 -12.05 -2.71
N ILE A 218 -13.31 -11.88 -1.43
CA ILE A 218 -13.22 -12.99 -0.46
C ILE A 218 -14.57 -13.26 0.24
N GLY A 219 -15.64 -12.59 -0.19
CA GLY A 219 -16.96 -12.73 0.43
C GLY A 219 -17.04 -12.21 1.88
N CYS A 220 -16.19 -11.25 2.26
CA CYS A 220 -16.17 -10.71 3.63
C CYS A 220 -17.43 -9.92 4.01
N GLY A 221 -18.28 -9.54 3.06
CA GLY A 221 -19.52 -8.82 3.32
C GLY A 221 -19.37 -7.31 3.56
N ILE A 222 -18.16 -6.80 3.77
CA ILE A 222 -17.92 -5.38 4.11
C ILE A 222 -18.51 -4.43 3.07
N CYS A 223 -18.32 -4.74 1.77
CA CYS A 223 -18.86 -3.91 0.70
C CYS A 223 -20.40 -3.84 0.74
N ALA A 224 -21.08 -4.94 1.05
CA ALA A 224 -22.53 -4.99 1.18
C ALA A 224 -23.01 -4.24 2.42
N GLU A 225 -22.28 -4.35 3.53
CA GLU A 225 -22.57 -3.64 4.78
C GLU A 225 -22.54 -2.11 4.61
N VAL A 226 -21.56 -1.58 3.89
CA VAL A 226 -21.43 -0.14 3.68
C VAL A 226 -22.32 0.39 2.54
N CYS A 227 -23.00 -0.48 1.78
CA CYS A 227 -23.78 -0.07 0.61
C CYS A 227 -25.18 0.42 1.03
N PRO A 228 -25.49 1.72 0.93
CA PRO A 228 -26.79 2.24 1.37
C PRO A 228 -27.95 1.88 0.44
N GLN A 229 -27.67 1.25 -0.70
CA GLN A 229 -28.65 0.89 -1.73
C GLN A 229 -28.90 -0.62 -1.82
N ASP A 230 -28.25 -1.42 -0.96
CA ASP A 230 -28.32 -2.89 -0.99
C ASP A 230 -28.04 -3.47 -2.39
N ALA A 231 -27.16 -2.83 -3.16
CA ALA A 231 -26.95 -3.12 -4.58
C ALA A 231 -26.05 -4.34 -4.83
N ILE A 232 -25.42 -4.91 -3.79
CA ILE A 232 -24.46 -6.00 -3.92
C ILE A 232 -25.20 -7.33 -3.82
N ILE A 233 -25.33 -7.99 -4.97
CA ILE A 233 -26.07 -9.24 -5.12
C ILE A 233 -25.06 -10.37 -5.38
N TYR A 234 -24.73 -11.13 -4.34
CA TYR A 234 -23.71 -12.18 -4.42
C TYR A 234 -24.11 -13.39 -5.28
N ASP A 235 -25.40 -13.61 -5.51
CA ASP A 235 -25.94 -14.71 -6.31
C ASP A 235 -26.31 -14.29 -7.74
N GLN A 236 -25.91 -13.10 -8.18
CA GLN A 236 -26.06 -12.68 -9.57
C GLN A 236 -25.28 -13.60 -10.51
N THR A 237 -25.93 -14.06 -11.58
CA THR A 237 -25.35 -14.98 -12.57
C THR A 237 -25.41 -14.38 -13.98
N GLU A 238 -24.68 -14.98 -14.93
CA GLU A 238 -24.68 -14.58 -16.35
C GLU A 238 -26.10 -14.65 -16.93
N GLU A 239 -26.59 -13.53 -17.46
CA GLU A 239 -27.81 -13.48 -18.26
C GLU A 239 -27.46 -13.49 -19.75
N ARG A 240 -28.20 -14.25 -20.53
CA ARG A 240 -28.04 -14.31 -22.00
C ARG A 240 -29.23 -13.64 -22.67
N LEU A 241 -28.93 -12.65 -23.50
CA LEU A 241 -29.91 -11.84 -24.21
C LEU A 241 -29.83 -12.13 -25.72
N ASP A 242 -30.96 -12.52 -26.31
CA ASP A 242 -31.08 -12.67 -27.75
C ASP A 242 -31.53 -11.36 -28.39
N LEU A 243 -30.58 -10.63 -28.99
CA LEU A 243 -30.85 -9.37 -29.67
C LEU A 243 -30.86 -9.57 -31.19
N LYS A 244 -31.93 -9.08 -31.83
CA LYS A 244 -32.00 -8.98 -33.29
C LYS A 244 -31.47 -7.62 -33.71
N VAL A 245 -30.31 -7.61 -34.35
CA VAL A 245 -29.66 -6.40 -34.86
C VAL A 245 -29.54 -6.46 -36.38
N GLU A 246 -29.77 -5.33 -37.05
CA GLU A 246 -29.59 -5.23 -38.50
C GLU A 246 -28.14 -4.90 -38.88
N LYS A 247 -27.44 -4.21 -37.98
CA LYS A 247 -26.06 -3.76 -38.17
C LYS A 247 -25.27 -4.01 -36.91
N LEU A 248 -24.03 -4.46 -37.10
CA LEU A 248 -23.04 -4.62 -36.05
C LEU A 248 -21.90 -3.65 -36.33
N ILE A 249 -21.60 -2.77 -35.38
CA ILE A 249 -20.46 -1.88 -35.45
C ILE A 249 -19.46 -2.35 -34.41
N PHE A 250 -18.25 -2.63 -34.87
CA PHE A 250 -17.15 -3.11 -34.07
C PHE A 250 -16.19 -1.95 -33.77
N ALA A 251 -16.13 -1.52 -32.51
CA ALA A 251 -15.10 -0.58 -32.06
C ALA A 251 -13.87 -1.41 -31.67
N ALA A 252 -12.88 -1.46 -32.56
CA ALA A 252 -11.65 -2.19 -32.32
C ALA A 252 -10.78 -1.39 -31.35
N ASP A 253 -10.50 -1.96 -30.19
CA ASP A 253 -9.56 -1.38 -29.24
C ASP A 253 -8.12 -1.77 -29.59
N MET A 254 -7.16 -1.08 -28.98
CA MET A 254 -5.73 -1.36 -29.08
C MET A 254 -5.17 -1.68 -27.69
N GLU A 255 -4.23 -2.61 -27.62
CA GLU A 255 -3.52 -2.96 -26.39
C GLU A 255 -2.05 -2.61 -26.57
N GLU A 256 -1.45 -1.97 -25.56
CA GLU A 256 -0.02 -1.67 -25.58
C GLU A 256 0.77 -2.99 -25.57
N ASN A 257 1.77 -3.09 -26.43
CA ASN A 257 2.69 -4.21 -26.36
C ASN A 257 3.51 -4.07 -25.07
N VAL A 258 3.73 -5.17 -24.35
CA VAL A 258 4.57 -5.15 -23.15
C VAL A 258 5.93 -5.76 -23.50
N PRO A 259 7.05 -5.07 -23.20
CA PRO A 259 8.38 -5.57 -23.49
C PRO A 259 8.67 -6.90 -22.78
N SER A 260 9.61 -7.67 -23.31
CA SER A 260 10.09 -8.91 -22.68
C SER A 260 10.77 -8.62 -21.32
N VAL A 261 10.90 -9.68 -20.50
CA VAL A 261 11.37 -9.62 -19.10
C VAL A 261 12.74 -8.93 -18.93
N GLU A 262 13.57 -8.90 -19.97
CA GLU A 262 14.94 -8.35 -19.92
C GLU A 262 15.00 -6.84 -19.60
N CYS A 263 13.90 -6.10 -19.73
CA CYS A 263 13.81 -4.66 -19.42
C CYS A 263 12.92 -4.32 -18.23
N GLN A 264 12.50 -5.29 -17.41
CA GLN A 264 11.58 -5.06 -16.28
C GLN A 264 12.34 -4.62 -15.01
N TYR A 265 12.78 -3.37 -15.00
CA TYR A 265 13.32 -2.70 -13.82
C TYR A 265 12.23 -1.86 -13.12
N SER A 266 12.43 -1.52 -11.85
CA SER A 266 11.39 -0.87 -11.05
C SER A 266 10.99 0.50 -11.62
N ASN A 267 11.96 1.25 -12.15
CA ASN A 267 11.76 2.58 -12.73
C ASN A 267 11.64 2.57 -14.26
N VAL A 268 11.42 1.40 -14.87
CA VAL A 268 11.02 1.29 -16.28
C VAL A 268 9.53 1.05 -16.31
N VAL A 269 8.79 1.96 -16.93
CA VAL A 269 7.34 1.84 -17.09
C VAL A 269 6.95 1.89 -18.56
N THR A 270 5.81 1.29 -18.87
CA THR A 270 5.19 1.38 -20.18
C THR A 270 4.55 2.76 -20.39
N GLN A 271 4.20 3.05 -21.64
CA GLN A 271 3.58 4.32 -22.00
C GLN A 271 2.20 4.48 -21.37
N ILE A 272 1.37 3.43 -21.33
CA ILE A 272 0.04 3.49 -20.71
C ILE A 272 0.15 3.57 -19.18
N GLU A 273 1.13 2.92 -18.56
CA GLU A 273 1.39 3.10 -17.14
C GLU A 273 1.75 4.56 -16.82
N PHE A 274 2.61 5.17 -17.63
CA PHE A 274 2.98 6.57 -17.48
C PHE A 274 1.78 7.53 -17.66
N GLU A 275 0.93 7.29 -18.65
CA GLU A 275 -0.33 8.04 -18.82
C GLU A 275 -1.24 7.94 -17.58
N ARG A 276 -1.31 6.77 -16.94
CA ARG A 276 -2.03 6.64 -15.66
C ARG A 276 -1.38 7.46 -14.55
N MET A 277 -0.06 7.65 -14.54
CA MET A 277 0.62 8.54 -13.59
C MET A 277 0.27 10.00 -13.83
N LEU A 278 0.21 10.44 -15.09
CA LEU A 278 -0.14 11.81 -15.47
C LEU A 278 -1.59 12.18 -15.15
N SER A 279 -2.48 11.19 -15.07
CA SER A 279 -3.90 11.40 -14.76
C SER A 279 -4.12 11.88 -13.32
N GLU A 280 -4.88 12.96 -13.14
CA GLU A 280 -5.30 13.46 -11.81
C GLU A 280 -6.16 12.44 -11.04
N SER A 281 -6.91 11.60 -11.76
CA SER A 281 -7.66 10.46 -11.21
C SER A 281 -6.84 9.16 -11.15
N GLY A 282 -5.55 9.28 -11.49
CA GLY A 282 -4.58 8.21 -11.49
C GLY A 282 -4.13 7.82 -10.07
N PRO A 283 -3.40 6.70 -9.95
CA PRO A 283 -2.90 6.22 -8.67
C PRO A 283 -1.99 7.23 -7.95
N TYR A 284 -1.34 8.13 -8.70
CA TYR A 284 -0.45 9.16 -8.15
C TYR A 284 -1.06 10.58 -8.19
N GLY A 285 -2.34 10.72 -8.51
CA GLY A 285 -3.01 12.03 -8.50
C GLY A 285 -2.43 13.05 -9.47
N GLY A 286 -1.84 12.61 -10.59
CA GLY A 286 -1.22 13.46 -11.60
C GLY A 286 0.24 13.86 -11.31
N ILE A 287 0.82 13.35 -10.22
CA ILE A 287 2.22 13.58 -9.84
C ILE A 287 3.06 12.43 -10.40
N ILE A 288 4.15 12.75 -11.09
CA ILE A 288 5.09 11.75 -11.59
C ILE A 288 6.00 11.30 -10.45
N MET A 289 5.97 10.01 -10.12
CA MET A 289 6.79 9.41 -9.05
C MET A 289 7.48 8.15 -9.58
N ARG A 290 8.72 7.95 -9.15
CA ARG A 290 9.47 6.71 -9.35
C ARG A 290 8.77 5.56 -8.63
N PRO A 291 8.47 4.44 -9.31
CA PRO A 291 7.86 3.29 -8.63
C PRO A 291 8.72 2.65 -7.54
N SER A 292 10.05 2.80 -7.59
CA SER A 292 10.97 2.18 -6.61
C SER A 292 10.87 2.78 -5.20
N ASP A 293 10.70 4.10 -5.11
CA ASP A 293 10.88 4.86 -3.87
C ASP A 293 9.86 5.99 -3.68
N GLY A 294 9.11 6.36 -4.72
CA GLY A 294 8.12 7.44 -4.67
C GLY A 294 8.71 8.84 -4.87
N ASP A 295 10.01 8.97 -5.17
CA ASP A 295 10.64 10.26 -5.43
C ASP A 295 10.23 10.81 -6.81
N ILE A 296 10.25 12.14 -6.95
CA ILE A 296 9.99 12.81 -8.23
C ILE A 296 11.26 12.67 -9.10
N PRO A 297 11.20 12.02 -10.27
CA PRO A 297 12.35 11.94 -11.17
C PRO A 297 12.71 13.34 -11.66
N ARG A 298 14.01 13.64 -11.78
CA ARG A 298 14.49 14.88 -12.38
C ARG A 298 14.51 14.76 -13.89
N GLU A 299 14.92 13.60 -14.39
CA GLU A 299 15.03 13.32 -15.81
C GLU A 299 14.43 11.96 -16.20
N ILE A 300 13.63 11.96 -17.27
CA ILE A 300 12.99 10.77 -17.85
C ILE A 300 13.47 10.57 -19.29
N ALA A 301 13.87 9.34 -19.61
CA ALA A 301 14.09 8.93 -21.00
C ALA A 301 12.87 8.22 -21.57
N PHE A 302 12.35 8.75 -22.66
CA PHE A 302 11.29 8.14 -23.45
C PHE A 302 11.91 7.33 -24.58
N ILE A 303 11.79 6.01 -24.53
CA ILE A 303 12.42 5.09 -25.47
C ILE A 303 11.36 4.49 -26.38
N HIS A 304 11.56 4.60 -27.68
CA HIS A 304 10.69 4.07 -28.71
C HIS A 304 11.48 3.06 -29.58
N VAL A 305 11.28 1.77 -29.31
CA VAL A 305 12.08 0.67 -29.87
C VAL A 305 11.21 -0.50 -30.33
N LEU A 306 11.76 -1.31 -31.25
CA LEU A 306 11.27 -2.60 -31.81
C LEU A 306 10.42 -2.53 -33.10
N ASP A 307 10.27 -3.72 -33.71
CA ASP A 307 9.94 -4.01 -35.12
C ASP A 307 8.77 -3.21 -35.71
N ALA A 308 8.87 -2.94 -37.02
CA ALA A 308 7.91 -2.18 -37.82
C ALA A 308 6.48 -2.72 -37.74
N ASP A 309 5.72 -2.25 -36.75
CA ASP A 309 4.28 -2.42 -36.62
C ASP A 309 3.54 -1.24 -37.26
N VAL A 310 2.32 -1.47 -37.73
CA VAL A 310 1.45 -0.48 -38.39
C VAL A 310 1.13 0.70 -37.45
N PHE A 311 1.14 0.46 -36.15
CA PHE A 311 0.74 1.43 -35.11
C PHE A 311 1.91 2.29 -34.57
N MET A 312 3.12 2.10 -35.09
CA MET A 312 4.33 2.73 -34.56
C MET A 312 4.31 4.28 -34.60
N PRO A 313 3.84 4.94 -35.68
CA PRO A 313 3.76 6.40 -35.71
C PRO A 313 2.84 6.99 -34.64
N ILE A 314 1.73 6.31 -34.31
CA ILE A 314 0.77 6.75 -33.29
C ILE A 314 1.38 6.59 -31.90
N ALA A 315 2.05 5.47 -31.65
CA ALA A 315 2.77 5.25 -30.39
C ALA A 315 3.85 6.32 -30.16
N PHE A 316 4.58 6.68 -31.22
CA PHE A 316 5.54 7.78 -31.17
C PHE A 316 4.87 9.13 -30.87
N GLU A 317 3.76 9.46 -31.54
CA GLU A 317 3.03 10.73 -31.30
C GLU A 317 2.55 10.83 -29.85
N PHE A 318 1.94 9.77 -29.32
CA PHE A 318 1.56 9.72 -27.91
C PHE A 318 2.77 9.80 -26.97
N LEU A 319 3.92 9.25 -27.35
CA LEU A 319 5.12 9.27 -26.53
C LEU A 319 5.70 10.70 -26.47
N VAL A 320 5.67 11.43 -27.57
CA VAL A 320 6.04 12.86 -27.62
C VAL A 320 5.08 13.68 -26.74
N GLN A 321 3.77 13.41 -26.78
CA GLN A 321 2.79 14.09 -25.93
C GLN A 321 3.01 13.82 -24.44
N ALA A 322 3.33 12.58 -24.08
CA ALA A 322 3.67 12.20 -22.71
C ALA A 322 4.94 12.92 -22.22
N ALA A 323 5.97 13.00 -23.06
CA ALA A 323 7.21 13.74 -22.76
C ALA A 323 6.97 15.24 -22.58
N LYS A 324 6.13 15.87 -23.43
CA LYS A 324 5.71 17.27 -23.25
C LYS A 324 4.98 17.46 -21.91
N SER A 325 4.09 16.53 -21.57
CA SER A 325 3.33 16.56 -20.31
C SER A 325 4.21 16.43 -19.06
N ALA A 326 5.33 15.70 -19.17
CA ALA A 326 6.35 15.61 -18.12
C ALA A 326 7.11 16.93 -17.95
N ASN A 327 7.56 17.55 -19.03
CA ASN A 327 8.24 18.86 -18.99
C ASN A 327 7.34 19.96 -18.40
N GLU A 328 6.04 19.94 -18.69
CA GLU A 328 5.05 20.87 -18.09
C GLU A 328 4.92 20.73 -16.56
N ARG A 329 5.43 19.62 -15.99
CA ARG A 329 5.44 19.30 -14.55
C ARG A 329 6.83 19.40 -13.94
N ASP A 330 7.73 20.17 -14.56
CA ASP A 330 9.10 20.42 -14.12
C ASP A 330 9.96 19.14 -14.03
N VAL A 331 9.69 18.16 -14.92
CA VAL A 331 10.50 16.94 -15.08
C VAL A 331 11.13 16.92 -16.47
N ASP A 332 12.46 16.92 -16.55
CA ASP A 332 13.18 16.96 -17.83
C ASP A 332 12.96 15.67 -18.62
N SER A 333 12.81 15.80 -19.94
CA SER A 333 12.54 14.68 -20.84
C SER A 333 13.50 14.65 -22.01
N CYS A 334 13.93 13.44 -22.38
CA CYS A 334 14.66 13.17 -23.62
C CYS A 334 14.06 11.97 -24.34
N ILE A 335 14.11 11.96 -25.68
CA ILE A 335 13.52 10.92 -26.53
C ILE A 335 14.61 10.15 -27.25
N PHE A 336 14.55 8.83 -27.19
CA PHE A 336 15.41 7.92 -27.95
C PHE A 336 14.54 7.05 -28.84
N ALA A 337 14.69 7.15 -30.15
CA ALA A 337 13.85 6.41 -31.09
C ALA A 337 14.62 5.83 -32.28
N CYS A 338 14.19 4.66 -32.76
CA CYS A 338 14.73 4.10 -34.00
C CYS A 338 14.34 4.93 -35.24
N GLU A 339 13.18 5.57 -35.21
CA GLU A 339 12.70 6.49 -36.24
C GLU A 339 11.95 7.65 -35.59
N LEU A 340 12.11 8.87 -36.12
CA LEU A 340 11.39 10.05 -35.67
C LEU A 340 10.24 10.32 -36.66
N TYR A 341 9.01 10.10 -36.23
CA TYR A 341 7.83 10.19 -37.10
C TYR A 341 7.25 11.61 -37.20
N GLU A 342 7.61 12.48 -36.26
CA GLU A 342 7.21 13.89 -36.22
C GLU A 342 8.27 14.76 -35.53
N ASP A 343 8.01 16.07 -35.49
CA ASP A 343 8.84 17.04 -34.79
C ASP A 343 8.60 16.97 -33.27
N THR A 344 9.67 16.77 -32.50
CA THR A 344 9.62 16.68 -31.03
C THR A 344 9.59 18.06 -30.35
N GLY A 345 9.73 19.14 -31.12
CA GLY A 345 9.73 20.51 -30.59
C GLY A 345 11.02 20.80 -29.81
N ASP A 346 10.87 21.29 -28.57
CA ASP A 346 12.01 21.66 -27.72
C ASP A 346 12.60 20.46 -26.95
N ILE A 347 12.01 19.27 -27.08
CA ILE A 347 12.50 18.05 -26.40
C ILE A 347 13.71 17.50 -27.15
N GLU A 348 14.81 17.27 -26.42
CA GLU A 348 16.00 16.61 -26.96
C GLU A 348 15.63 15.21 -27.46
N SER A 349 15.78 14.98 -28.76
CA SER A 349 15.47 13.70 -29.40
C SER A 349 16.68 13.17 -30.17
N VAL A 350 17.00 11.89 -29.96
CA VAL A 350 18.13 11.21 -30.59
C VAL A 350 17.62 10.02 -31.39
N LYS A 351 17.99 9.98 -32.67
CA LYS A 351 17.76 8.81 -33.51
C LYS A 351 18.83 7.76 -33.24
N ILE A 352 18.41 6.59 -32.78
CA ILE A 352 19.30 5.54 -32.29
C ILE A 352 19.18 4.25 -33.11
N ARG A 353 20.29 3.53 -33.25
CA ARG A 353 20.32 2.20 -33.88
C ARG A 353 20.09 1.08 -32.85
N ASP A 354 20.62 1.28 -31.65
CA ASP A 354 20.60 0.29 -30.57
C ASP A 354 20.60 1.01 -29.23
N ILE A 355 19.96 0.41 -28.22
CA ILE A 355 19.90 0.91 -26.85
C ILE A 355 19.76 -0.24 -25.87
N LYS A 356 20.53 -0.17 -24.80
CA LYS A 356 20.49 -1.09 -23.67
C LYS A 356 20.25 -0.30 -22.39
N VAL A 357 19.28 -0.76 -21.61
CA VAL A 357 18.93 -0.19 -20.31
C VAL A 357 19.46 -1.12 -19.22
N THR A 358 20.07 -0.56 -18.17
CA THR A 358 20.52 -1.29 -16.98
C THR A 358 20.21 -0.52 -15.72
N GLU A 359 19.72 -1.18 -14.67
CA GLU A 359 19.45 -0.57 -13.36
C GLU A 359 20.72 -0.53 -12.50
N LEU A 360 20.98 0.61 -11.85
CA LEU A 360 22.04 0.77 -10.87
C LEU A 360 21.56 0.29 -9.49
N GLU A 361 22.30 -0.63 -8.86
CA GLU A 361 21.85 -1.29 -7.63
C GLU A 361 21.63 -0.33 -6.45
N GLU A 362 22.50 0.68 -6.29
CA GLU A 362 22.48 1.60 -5.15
C GLU A 362 21.38 2.67 -5.26
N THR A 363 21.23 3.29 -6.44
CA THR A 363 20.33 4.44 -6.64
C THR A 363 19.01 4.09 -7.27
N LYS A 364 18.89 2.90 -7.89
CA LYS A 364 17.77 2.51 -8.76
C LYS A 364 17.58 3.41 -9.99
N ASN A 365 18.57 4.26 -10.29
CA ASN A 365 18.63 5.01 -11.54
C ASN A 365 18.91 4.05 -12.71
N LEU A 366 18.62 4.51 -13.92
CA LEU A 366 18.74 3.73 -15.14
C LEU A 366 19.87 4.28 -16.00
N ARG A 367 20.81 3.41 -16.32
CA ARG A 367 21.90 3.67 -17.26
C ARG A 367 21.50 3.19 -18.65
N LEU A 368 21.51 4.12 -19.59
CA LEU A 368 21.25 3.93 -21.00
C LEU A 368 22.57 3.88 -21.76
N GLN A 369 22.85 2.77 -22.44
CA GLN A 369 23.97 2.63 -23.37
C GLN A 369 23.39 2.56 -24.79
N TYR A 370 23.71 3.51 -25.65
CA TYR A 370 23.07 3.62 -26.96
C TYR A 370 24.04 4.05 -28.07
N VAL A 371 23.68 3.75 -29.32
CA VAL A 371 24.45 4.13 -30.52
C VAL A 371 23.59 5.02 -31.40
N VAL A 372 24.05 6.26 -31.64
CA VAL A 372 23.37 7.23 -32.51
C VAL A 372 23.44 6.78 -33.97
N GLU A 373 22.37 7.00 -34.73
CA GLU A 373 22.34 6.67 -36.16
C GLU A 373 23.44 7.43 -36.92
N GLY A 374 24.33 6.68 -37.59
CA GLY A 374 25.47 7.23 -38.34
C GLY A 374 26.77 7.33 -37.53
N GLU A 375 26.73 7.10 -36.23
CA GLU A 375 27.91 7.05 -35.36
C GLU A 375 28.35 5.61 -35.08
N THR A 376 29.63 5.45 -34.72
CA THR A 376 30.21 4.13 -34.37
C THR A 376 30.55 4.04 -32.88
N GLU A 377 30.61 5.17 -32.18
CA GLU A 377 30.89 5.22 -30.75
C GLU A 377 29.60 5.02 -29.95
N GLU A 378 29.71 4.23 -28.88
CA GLU A 378 28.63 4.03 -27.92
C GLU A 378 28.62 5.21 -26.94
N GLN A 379 27.43 5.75 -26.69
CA GLN A 379 27.20 6.83 -25.74
C GLN A 379 26.48 6.28 -24.50
N GLU A 380 26.67 6.98 -23.38
CA GLU A 380 26.07 6.60 -22.09
C GLU A 380 25.35 7.80 -21.47
N LYS A 381 24.16 7.56 -20.92
CA LYS A 381 23.38 8.54 -20.14
C LYS A 381 22.73 7.86 -18.95
N GLU A 382 22.70 8.54 -17.82
CA GLU A 382 21.96 8.11 -16.64
C GLU A 382 20.68 8.95 -16.52
N VAL A 383 19.56 8.29 -16.22
CA VAL A 383 18.26 8.93 -15.99
C VAL A 383 17.59 8.32 -14.76
N ASP A 384 16.64 9.03 -14.17
CA ASP A 384 15.94 8.55 -12.97
C ASP A 384 14.86 7.51 -13.31
N MET A 385 14.29 7.62 -14.51
CA MET A 385 13.16 6.80 -14.96
C MET A 385 13.15 6.66 -16.49
N VAL A 386 12.58 5.55 -16.97
CA VAL A 386 12.40 5.28 -18.40
C VAL A 386 10.94 5.02 -18.68
N VAL A 387 10.42 5.65 -19.73
CA VAL A 387 9.12 5.33 -20.32
C VAL A 387 9.37 4.61 -21.64
N LEU A 388 8.89 3.38 -21.75
CA LEU A 388 9.15 2.50 -22.87
C LEU A 388 7.88 2.35 -23.72
N SER A 389 7.99 2.69 -25.00
CA SER A 389 6.97 2.48 -26.02
C SER A 389 7.43 1.40 -26.99
N VAL A 390 6.70 0.29 -27.03
CA VAL A 390 6.93 -0.82 -27.98
C VAL A 390 5.76 -1.02 -28.96
N GLY A 391 4.95 0.03 -29.13
CA GLY A 391 3.81 0.04 -30.04
C GLY A 391 2.56 -0.62 -29.46
N PHE A 392 1.53 -0.71 -30.30
CA PHE A 392 0.23 -1.27 -29.96
C PHE A 392 -0.09 -2.46 -30.85
N SER A 393 -0.91 -3.38 -30.36
CA SER A 393 -1.46 -4.48 -31.16
C SER A 393 -2.95 -4.68 -30.88
N LEU A 394 -3.61 -5.47 -31.72
CA LEU A 394 -5.00 -5.83 -31.50
C LEU A 394 -5.14 -6.79 -30.30
N PRO A 395 -6.01 -6.48 -29.32
CA PRO A 395 -6.29 -7.36 -28.19
C PRO A 395 -6.78 -8.74 -28.66
N LYS A 396 -6.49 -9.78 -27.86
CA LYS A 396 -6.92 -11.16 -28.17
C LYS A 396 -8.43 -11.30 -28.36
N TYR A 397 -9.23 -10.56 -27.59
CA TYR A 397 -10.69 -10.60 -27.68
C TYR A 397 -11.18 -9.98 -29.00
N VAL A 398 -10.50 -8.95 -29.51
CA VAL A 398 -10.82 -8.32 -30.80
C VAL A 398 -10.61 -9.32 -31.94
N LYS A 399 -9.48 -10.04 -31.93
CA LYS A 399 -9.19 -11.10 -32.90
C LYS A 399 -10.27 -12.19 -32.89
N LYS A 400 -10.66 -12.65 -31.69
CA LYS A 400 -11.72 -13.65 -31.50
C LYS A 400 -13.10 -13.17 -31.96
N LEU A 401 -13.43 -11.91 -31.72
CA LEU A 401 -14.69 -11.32 -32.20
C LEU A 401 -14.70 -11.23 -33.73
N GLY A 402 -13.57 -10.83 -34.34
CA GLY A 402 -13.38 -10.86 -35.79
C GLY A 402 -13.66 -12.24 -36.38
N GLU A 403 -13.08 -13.30 -35.82
CA GLU A 403 -13.34 -14.69 -36.22
C GLU A 403 -14.82 -15.07 -36.12
N LEU A 404 -15.51 -14.70 -35.03
CA LEU A 404 -16.94 -15.00 -34.84
C LEU A 404 -17.83 -14.31 -35.89
N VAL A 405 -17.38 -13.17 -36.40
CA VAL A 405 -18.09 -12.42 -37.44
C VAL A 405 -17.45 -12.58 -38.82
N ASP A 406 -16.57 -13.54 -39.05
CA ASP A 406 -15.89 -13.77 -40.35
C ASP A 406 -15.14 -12.54 -40.91
N VAL A 407 -14.62 -11.67 -40.05
CA VAL A 407 -13.78 -10.53 -40.43
C VAL A 407 -12.33 -10.85 -40.05
N LYS A 408 -11.42 -10.80 -41.02
CA LYS A 408 -10.01 -11.13 -40.81
C LYS A 408 -9.26 -10.03 -40.06
N GLN A 409 -8.23 -10.42 -39.31
CA GLN A 409 -7.38 -9.47 -38.57
C GLN A 409 -6.76 -8.41 -39.50
N GLU A 410 -6.23 -8.81 -40.65
CA GLU A 410 -5.57 -7.88 -41.58
C GLU A 410 -6.55 -6.86 -42.16
N GLU A 411 -7.83 -7.24 -42.27
CA GLU A 411 -8.88 -6.32 -42.70
C GLU A 411 -9.12 -5.26 -41.64
N ILE A 412 -9.20 -5.65 -40.36
CA ILE A 412 -9.36 -4.72 -39.21
C ILE A 412 -8.18 -3.75 -39.17
N GLU A 413 -6.95 -4.25 -39.19
CA GLU A 413 -5.73 -3.45 -39.15
C GLU A 413 -5.65 -2.47 -40.33
N SER A 414 -5.98 -2.93 -41.55
CA SER A 414 -5.97 -2.07 -42.73
C SER A 414 -7.00 -0.94 -42.69
N LYS A 415 -8.12 -1.13 -41.96
CA LYS A 415 -9.14 -0.09 -41.78
C LYS A 415 -8.76 0.89 -40.69
N MET A 416 -8.09 0.43 -39.62
CA MET A 416 -7.58 1.31 -38.57
C MET A 416 -6.50 2.27 -39.11
N TRP A 417 -5.87 1.92 -40.23
CA TRP A 417 -4.88 2.77 -40.88
C TRP A 417 -5.44 3.63 -42.03
N GLY A 418 -5.66 4.92 -41.74
CA GLY A 418 -6.15 5.94 -42.67
C GLY A 418 -5.14 7.04 -43.02
N LYS A 419 -4.11 6.71 -43.82
CA LYS A 419 -3.08 7.60 -44.42
C LYS A 419 -2.16 8.36 -43.43
N PRO A 420 -0.83 8.18 -43.51
CA PRO A 420 0.13 8.95 -42.71
C PRO A 420 -0.01 10.47 -42.96
N GLY A 421 0.08 11.27 -41.88
CA GLY A 421 0.12 12.73 -41.95
C GLY A 421 -1.22 13.46 -41.74
N LYS A 422 -2.29 12.77 -41.34
CA LYS A 422 -3.46 13.41 -40.70
C LYS A 422 -3.34 13.13 -39.20
N GLY A 423 -3.11 14.17 -38.39
CA GLY A 423 -3.05 14.04 -36.92
C GLY A 423 -4.32 13.47 -36.31
N LEU A 424 -4.31 13.29 -34.98
CA LEU A 424 -5.38 12.68 -34.17
C LEU A 424 -6.83 12.96 -34.63
N VAL A 425 -7.42 11.90 -35.21
CA VAL A 425 -8.79 11.37 -35.07
C VAL A 425 -9.97 12.13 -35.70
N GLU A 426 -10.35 11.75 -36.93
CA GLU A 426 -11.77 11.65 -37.28
C GLU A 426 -12.17 10.18 -37.13
N VAL A 427 -13.08 9.88 -36.19
CA VAL A 427 -13.63 8.51 -36.06
C VAL A 427 -14.49 8.22 -37.29
N GLU A 428 -14.08 7.26 -38.10
CA GLU A 428 -14.80 6.87 -39.30
C GLU A 428 -15.43 5.49 -39.14
N ILE A 429 -16.68 5.33 -39.60
CA ILE A 429 -17.32 4.01 -39.68
C ILE A 429 -17.04 3.43 -41.05
N VAL A 430 -16.19 2.41 -41.10
CA VAL A 430 -15.76 1.76 -42.33
C VAL A 430 -16.48 0.43 -42.51
N LYS A 431 -16.88 0.14 -43.75
CA LYS A 431 -17.49 -1.15 -44.10
C LYS A 431 -16.44 -2.26 -44.14
N THR A 432 -16.81 -3.44 -43.62
CA THR A 432 -16.05 -4.67 -43.83
C THR A 432 -16.53 -5.39 -45.10
N GLY A 433 -15.87 -6.49 -45.45
CA GLY A 433 -16.26 -7.43 -46.49
C GLY A 433 -17.54 -8.20 -46.16
N LYS A 434 -18.03 -8.15 -44.91
CA LYS A 434 -19.27 -8.79 -44.48
C LYS A 434 -20.42 -7.78 -44.42
N GLU A 435 -21.51 -8.12 -45.10
CA GLU A 435 -22.71 -7.28 -45.12
C GLU A 435 -23.27 -7.08 -43.70
N GLY A 436 -23.62 -5.84 -43.38
CA GLY A 436 -24.15 -5.47 -42.07
C GLY A 436 -23.11 -5.35 -40.95
N VAL A 437 -21.83 -5.63 -41.22
CA VAL A 437 -20.74 -5.47 -40.25
C VAL A 437 -19.85 -4.27 -40.62
N PHE A 438 -19.52 -3.46 -39.63
CA PHE A 438 -18.75 -2.24 -39.77
C PHE A 438 -17.68 -2.18 -38.68
N ILE A 439 -16.62 -1.41 -38.91
CA ILE A 439 -15.58 -1.12 -37.91
C ILE A 439 -15.55 0.39 -37.69
N ALA A 440 -15.54 0.82 -36.43
CA ALA A 440 -15.24 2.19 -36.06
C ALA A 440 -13.74 2.29 -35.84
N VAL A 441 -13.10 3.20 -36.57
CA VAL A 441 -11.64 3.41 -36.59
C VAL A 441 -11.30 4.85 -36.28
#